data_AF-A0A087SWR1-F1
#
_entry.id   AF-A0A087SWR1-F1
#
_cell.length_a   1.000
_cell.length_b   1.000
_cell.length_c   1.000
_cell.angle_alpha   90.00
_cell.angle_beta   90.00
_cell.angle_gamma   90.00
#
_symmetry.space_group_name_H-M   'P 1'
#
loop_
_entity.id
_entity.type
_entity.pdbx_description
1 polymer ?
#
loop_
_entity_poly.entity_id
_entity_poly.type
_entity_poly.pdbx_seq_one_letter_code
_entity_poly.pdbx_strand_id
1 'polypeptide(L)'
;MVEMANLMSRCQNDLSNERRRAQMAAARQVLERSTVLLLTASKACLRHPDCDTARENRDTVFLQMRRSMDVIHYVVKEGVIPELAGTTSNGEPRRNHGGLRRSRAYHYNHTGSHRADEMEQCLTVCNAIKKFEDHVEMTRMTMLSPAYRGLLTSALESVIERSQDFTDSAYTSHEHRERIILLCDRLKMELHQLLRVGLQLEQIGQISPNEEMESAIHETLRAARDLKLQLQTTALEQAEELLKYMDKSTLLNRLKHASITGDHPRLEEISERFSEQSDHLQEVCK
;
A
#
# COMPACT_ATOMS: atom_id res chain seq x y z
N MET A 1 -25.26 -8.96 -12.13
CA MET A 1 -24.02 -8.21 -12.46
C MET A 1 -24.29 -6.75 -12.81
N VAL A 2 -25.16 -6.44 -13.79
CA VAL A 2 -25.46 -5.04 -14.19
C VAL A 2 -26.06 -4.21 -13.05
N GLU A 3 -27.05 -4.73 -12.33
CA GLU A 3 -27.63 -4.03 -11.17
C GLU A 3 -26.61 -3.79 -10.05
N MET A 4 -25.79 -4.79 -9.73
CA MET A 4 -24.70 -4.67 -8.78
C MET A 4 -23.68 -3.61 -9.24
N ALA A 5 -23.33 -3.58 -10.53
CA ALA A 5 -22.42 -2.57 -11.09
C ALA A 5 -22.94 -1.14 -10.93
N ASN A 6 -24.24 -0.94 -11.10
CA ASN A 6 -24.91 0.35 -10.90
C ASN A 6 -24.92 0.76 -9.42
N LEU A 7 -25.26 -0.17 -8.52
CA LEU A 7 -25.26 0.07 -7.07
C LEU A 7 -23.85 0.41 -6.56
N MET A 8 -22.83 -0.35 -6.99
CA MET A 8 -21.44 -0.09 -6.62
C MET A 8 -20.95 1.25 -7.15
N SER A 9 -21.38 1.66 -8.35
CA SER A 9 -21.00 2.97 -8.90
C SER A 9 -21.56 4.14 -8.09
N ARG A 10 -22.79 4.02 -7.58
CA ARG A 10 -23.41 5.03 -6.73
C ARG A 10 -22.69 5.10 -5.38
N CYS A 11 -22.50 3.95 -4.73
CA CYS A 11 -21.78 3.87 -3.46
C CYS A 11 -20.35 4.45 -3.57
N GLN A 12 -19.64 4.19 -4.66
CA GLN A 12 -18.29 4.72 -4.87
C GLN A 12 -18.24 6.26 -4.83
N ASN A 13 -19.25 6.93 -5.38
CA ASN A 13 -19.33 8.40 -5.41
C ASN A 13 -19.68 8.98 -4.04
N ASP A 14 -20.38 8.22 -3.21
CA ASP A 14 -20.79 8.64 -1.86
C ASP A 14 -19.68 8.45 -0.82
N LEU A 15 -18.60 7.72 -1.15
CA LEU A 15 -17.44 7.51 -0.26
C LEU A 15 -16.59 8.77 -0.13
N SER A 16 -16.45 9.27 1.11
CA SER A 16 -15.56 10.40 1.45
C SER A 16 -14.08 10.02 1.40
N ASN A 17 -13.71 8.82 1.85
CA ASN A 17 -12.33 8.34 1.92
C ASN A 17 -11.80 7.90 0.54
N GLU A 18 -10.74 8.56 0.09
CA GLU A 18 -10.08 8.31 -1.20
C GLU A 18 -9.56 6.87 -1.34
N ARG A 19 -9.02 6.28 -0.27
CA ARG A 19 -8.56 4.88 -0.27
C ARG A 19 -9.72 3.92 -0.52
N ARG A 20 -10.82 4.09 0.21
CA ARG A 20 -12.02 3.26 0.05
C ARG A 20 -12.60 3.39 -1.35
N ARG A 21 -12.58 4.61 -1.91
CA ARG A 21 -12.96 4.87 -3.29
C ARG A 21 -12.06 4.13 -4.29
N ALA A 22 -10.74 4.15 -4.08
CA ALA A 22 -9.78 3.42 -4.92
C ALA A 22 -9.95 1.89 -4.81
N GLN A 23 -10.14 1.36 -3.59
CA GLN A 23 -10.41 -0.07 -3.35
C GLN A 23 -11.72 -0.53 -4.04
N MET A 24 -12.78 0.27 -3.91
CA MET A 24 -14.05 0.04 -4.62
C MET A 24 -13.85 0.04 -6.13
N ALA A 25 -13.15 1.03 -6.67
CA ALA A 25 -12.88 1.12 -8.11
C ALA A 25 -12.11 -0.11 -8.63
N ALA A 26 -11.06 -0.52 -7.92
CA ALA A 26 -10.25 -1.68 -8.28
C ALA A 26 -11.08 -2.98 -8.24
N ALA A 27 -11.84 -3.20 -7.16
CA ALA A 27 -12.68 -4.40 -7.01
C ALA A 27 -13.79 -4.47 -8.07
N ARG A 28 -14.42 -3.34 -8.40
CA ARG A 28 -15.40 -3.24 -9.50
C ARG A 28 -14.77 -3.60 -10.83
N GLN A 29 -13.58 -3.08 -11.13
CA GLN A 29 -12.89 -3.33 -12.39
C GLN A 29 -12.55 -4.82 -12.57
N VAL A 30 -12.15 -5.49 -11.48
CA VAL A 30 -11.90 -6.94 -11.50
C VAL A 30 -13.19 -7.72 -11.77
N LEU A 31 -14.30 -7.40 -11.11
CA LEU A 31 -15.58 -8.07 -11.34
C LEU A 31 -16.10 -7.90 -12.78
N GLU A 32 -15.96 -6.70 -13.33
CA GLU A 32 -16.37 -6.40 -14.70
C GLU A 32 -15.60 -7.27 -15.71
N ARG A 33 -14.26 -7.29 -15.62
CA ARG A 33 -13.41 -8.09 -16.51
C ARG A 33 -13.61 -9.60 -16.30
N SER A 34 -13.78 -10.02 -15.05
CA SER A 34 -13.90 -11.44 -14.69
C SER A 34 -15.18 -12.08 -15.19
N THR A 35 -16.24 -11.31 -15.46
CA THR A 35 -17.52 -11.84 -15.95
C THR A 35 -17.36 -12.59 -17.28
N VAL A 36 -16.64 -11.98 -18.24
CA VAL A 36 -16.38 -12.60 -19.54
C VAL A 36 -15.33 -13.71 -19.42
N LEU A 37 -14.30 -13.52 -18.59
CA LEU A 37 -13.26 -14.52 -18.35
C LEU A 37 -13.82 -15.82 -17.73
N LEU A 38 -14.78 -15.70 -16.81
CA LEU A 38 -15.38 -16.89 -16.18
C LEU A 38 -16.19 -17.69 -17.19
N LEU A 39 -16.92 -17.02 -18.09
CA LEU A 39 -17.66 -17.67 -19.17
C LEU A 39 -16.72 -18.43 -20.10
N THR A 40 -15.63 -17.80 -20.55
CA THR A 40 -14.68 -18.44 -21.47
C THR A 40 -13.91 -19.58 -20.82
N ALA A 41 -13.45 -19.41 -19.57
CA ALA A 41 -12.78 -20.46 -18.81
C ALA A 41 -13.72 -21.66 -18.51
N SER A 42 -14.99 -21.39 -18.17
CA SER A 42 -15.99 -22.44 -17.95
C SER A 42 -16.29 -23.21 -19.25
N LYS A 43 -16.37 -22.51 -20.39
CA LYS A 43 -16.53 -23.14 -21.70
C LYS A 43 -15.35 -24.04 -22.05
N ALA A 44 -14.13 -23.63 -21.73
CA ALA A 44 -12.94 -24.46 -21.92
C ALA A 44 -12.99 -25.74 -21.06
N CYS A 45 -13.37 -25.64 -19.79
CA CYS A 45 -13.56 -26.80 -18.91
C CYS A 45 -14.58 -27.80 -19.46
N LEU A 46 -15.70 -27.31 -20.02
CA LEU A 46 -16.74 -28.18 -20.59
C LEU A 46 -16.27 -28.89 -21.88
N ARG A 47 -15.37 -28.27 -22.64
CA ARG A 47 -14.80 -28.87 -23.86
C ARG A 47 -13.66 -29.83 -23.57
N HIS A 48 -12.97 -29.64 -22.44
CA HIS A 48 -11.79 -30.41 -22.04
C HIS A 48 -11.94 -30.83 -20.57
N PRO A 49 -12.83 -31.79 -20.24
CA PRO A 49 -13.18 -32.13 -18.85
C PRO A 49 -12.00 -32.69 -18.03
N ASP A 50 -11.06 -33.36 -18.71
CA ASP A 50 -9.88 -33.99 -18.11
C ASP A 50 -8.66 -33.06 -18.04
N CYS A 51 -8.80 -31.79 -18.46
CA CYS A 51 -7.70 -30.82 -18.46
C CYS A 51 -7.67 -30.06 -17.12
N ASP A 52 -6.73 -30.41 -16.25
CA ASP A 52 -6.60 -29.77 -14.93
C ASP A 52 -6.28 -28.27 -15.03
N THR A 53 -5.43 -27.85 -15.98
CA THR A 53 -5.09 -26.42 -16.17
C THR A 53 -6.30 -25.58 -16.60
N ALA A 54 -7.24 -26.14 -17.37
CA ALA A 54 -8.50 -25.46 -17.71
C ALA A 54 -9.36 -25.24 -16.44
N ARG A 55 -9.42 -26.25 -15.57
CA ARG A 55 -10.13 -26.20 -14.28
C ARG A 55 -9.52 -25.18 -13.33
N GLU A 56 -8.20 -25.21 -13.17
CA GLU A 56 -7.43 -24.27 -12.36
C GLU A 56 -7.63 -22.82 -12.84
N ASN A 57 -7.62 -22.58 -14.15
CA ASN A 57 -7.86 -21.25 -14.70
C ASN A 57 -9.28 -20.74 -14.36
N ARG A 58 -10.31 -21.57 -14.54
CA ARG A 58 -11.70 -21.22 -14.16
C ARG A 58 -11.82 -20.92 -12.67
N ASP A 59 -11.24 -21.79 -11.82
CA ASP A 59 -11.33 -21.66 -10.37
C ASP A 59 -10.57 -20.42 -9.88
N THR A 60 -9.46 -20.06 -10.56
CA THR A 60 -8.72 -18.81 -10.31
C THR A 60 -9.57 -17.58 -10.61
N VAL A 61 -10.24 -17.52 -11.78
CA VAL A 61 -11.15 -16.41 -12.11
C VAL A 61 -12.29 -16.31 -11.09
N PHE A 62 -12.88 -17.44 -10.70
CA PHE A 62 -13.94 -17.46 -9.70
C PHE A 62 -13.45 -16.97 -8.32
N LEU A 63 -12.26 -17.38 -7.90
CA LEU A 63 -11.64 -16.91 -6.66
C LEU A 63 -11.35 -15.41 -6.69
N GLN A 64 -10.87 -14.88 -7.82
CA GLN A 64 -10.67 -13.43 -8.01
C GLN A 64 -11.98 -12.67 -7.85
N MET A 65 -13.07 -13.14 -8.46
CA MET A 65 -14.39 -12.54 -8.29
C MET A 65 -14.83 -12.53 -6.83
N ARG A 66 -14.68 -13.65 -6.12
CA ARG A 66 -15.06 -13.74 -4.69
C ARG A 66 -14.28 -12.76 -3.84
N ARG A 67 -12.95 -12.70 -4.02
CA ARG A 67 -12.09 -11.73 -3.32
C ARG A 67 -12.51 -10.28 -3.60
N SER A 68 -12.87 -9.94 -4.84
CA SER A 68 -13.38 -8.61 -5.16
C SER A 68 -14.70 -8.31 -4.47
N MET A 69 -15.62 -9.27 -4.38
CA MET A 69 -16.86 -9.11 -3.60
C MET A 69 -16.57 -8.89 -2.11
N ASP A 70 -15.60 -9.61 -1.55
CA ASP A 70 -15.17 -9.42 -0.15
C ASP A 70 -14.63 -8.00 0.08
N VAL A 71 -13.82 -7.47 -0.85
CA VAL A 71 -13.33 -6.08 -0.79
C VAL A 71 -14.49 -5.08 -0.87
N ILE A 72 -15.45 -5.30 -1.77
CA ILE A 72 -16.64 -4.43 -1.88
C ILE A 72 -17.44 -4.44 -0.57
N HIS A 73 -17.66 -5.61 0.01
CA HIS A 73 -18.36 -5.75 1.28
C HIS A 73 -17.63 -5.02 2.41
N TYR A 74 -16.31 -5.20 2.51
CA TYR A 74 -15.46 -4.49 3.46
C TYR A 74 -15.59 -2.97 3.31
N VAL A 75 -15.50 -2.46 2.09
CA VAL A 75 -15.59 -1.01 1.82
C VAL A 75 -16.98 -0.46 2.16
N VAL A 76 -18.06 -1.15 1.78
CA VAL A 76 -19.45 -0.73 2.03
C VAL A 76 -19.78 -0.75 3.52
N LYS A 77 -19.25 -1.71 4.28
CA LYS A 77 -19.48 -1.81 5.72
C LYS A 77 -18.48 -1.01 6.56
N GLU A 78 -17.71 -0.13 5.94
CA GLU A 78 -16.73 0.70 6.62
C GLU A 78 -15.65 -0.09 7.41
N GLY A 79 -15.37 -1.33 7.00
CA GLY A 79 -14.49 -2.24 7.72
C GLY A 79 -15.16 -3.04 8.84
N VAL A 80 -16.45 -2.85 9.09
CA VAL A 80 -17.24 -3.68 10.01
C VAL A 80 -17.66 -4.96 9.29
N ILE A 81 -16.85 -6.01 9.41
CA ILE A 81 -17.30 -7.36 9.06
C ILE A 81 -18.15 -7.84 10.24
N PRO A 82 -19.48 -8.02 10.12
CA PRO A 82 -20.20 -8.77 11.14
C PRO A 82 -19.63 -10.17 11.07
N GLU A 83 -19.08 -10.60 12.19
CA GLU A 83 -18.47 -11.90 12.35
C GLU A 83 -19.32 -12.98 11.69
N LEU A 84 -18.65 -13.86 10.93
CA LEU A 84 -19.08 -15.23 10.67
C LEU A 84 -19.12 -16.08 11.97
N ALA A 85 -19.26 -15.45 13.14
CA ALA A 85 -19.49 -16.10 14.42
C ALA A 85 -21.00 -16.21 14.64
N GLY A 86 -21.64 -17.18 13.98
CA GLY A 86 -23.04 -17.46 14.27
C GLY A 86 -23.77 -18.21 13.17
N THR A 87 -23.32 -19.42 12.84
CA THR A 87 -24.19 -20.58 12.53
C THR A 87 -23.33 -21.75 12.06
N THR A 88 -23.15 -22.73 12.94
CA THR A 88 -23.14 -24.18 12.66
C THR A 88 -22.86 -24.93 13.96
N SER A 89 -23.83 -24.94 14.87
CA SER A 89 -23.92 -26.01 15.87
C SER A 89 -24.77 -27.14 15.29
N ASN A 90 -24.12 -28.28 15.03
CA ASN A 90 -24.60 -29.68 15.12
C ASN A 90 -24.28 -30.52 13.88
N GLY A 91 -23.32 -31.44 14.05
CA GLY A 91 -23.12 -32.60 13.20
C GLY A 91 -21.65 -32.98 13.03
N GLU A 92 -21.03 -33.61 14.03
CA GLU A 92 -19.88 -34.48 13.76
C GLU A 92 -20.34 -35.68 12.88
N PRO A 93 -19.49 -36.21 12.00
CA PRO A 93 -18.63 -37.32 12.43
C PRO A 93 -17.16 -37.21 11.98
N ARG A 94 -16.29 -37.63 12.90
CA ARG A 94 -14.85 -37.86 12.75
C ARG A 94 -14.47 -38.67 11.50
N ARG A 95 -13.35 -38.31 10.86
CA ARG A 95 -12.25 -39.23 10.47
C ARG A 95 -10.96 -38.48 10.12
N ASN A 96 -9.84 -38.99 10.65
CA ASN A 96 -8.46 -38.54 10.48
C ASN A 96 -7.91 -38.76 9.06
N HIS A 97 -7.14 -37.81 8.52
CA HIS A 97 -5.69 -37.96 8.21
C HIS A 97 -5.11 -36.74 7.46
N GLY A 98 -3.87 -36.39 7.80
CA GLY A 98 -2.90 -35.77 6.88
C GLY A 98 -2.66 -34.28 7.05
N GLY A 99 -1.58 -33.90 7.75
CA GLY A 99 -1.21 -32.50 7.96
C GLY A 99 -0.50 -31.87 6.76
N LEU A 100 -0.55 -30.53 6.69
CA LEU A 100 0.45 -29.67 6.03
C LEU A 100 0.34 -28.22 6.57
N ARG A 101 1.45 -27.82 7.20
CA ARG A 101 2.07 -26.50 7.41
C ARG A 101 1.24 -25.20 7.28
N ARG A 102 1.08 -24.55 8.44
CA ARG A 102 1.16 -23.10 8.76
C ARG A 102 1.22 -22.12 7.58
N SER A 103 0.22 -21.24 7.50
CA SER A 103 0.39 -19.86 7.02
C SER A 103 -0.02 -18.90 8.13
N ARG A 104 0.89 -17.98 8.49
CA ARG A 104 0.75 -16.99 9.57
C ARG A 104 -0.31 -15.96 9.17
N ALA A 105 -1.50 -16.05 9.77
CA ALA A 105 -2.50 -14.99 9.73
C ALA A 105 -2.14 -13.93 10.78
N TYR A 106 -1.81 -12.73 10.32
CA TYR A 106 -1.61 -11.55 11.16
C TYR A 106 -2.91 -11.25 11.93
N HIS A 107 -2.86 -11.39 13.26
CA HIS A 107 -3.90 -10.86 14.15
C HIS A 107 -3.63 -9.37 14.36
N TYR A 108 -4.56 -8.50 14.00
CA TYR A 108 -4.58 -7.11 14.44
C TYR A 108 -5.62 -6.95 15.55
N ASN A 109 -5.15 -6.63 16.74
CA ASN A 109 -5.99 -6.31 17.89
C ASN A 109 -6.64 -4.93 17.71
N HIS A 110 -7.91 -4.85 18.12
CA HIS A 110 -8.79 -3.71 17.94
C HIS A 110 -8.93 -2.96 19.27
N THR A 111 -8.30 -1.78 19.38
CA THR A 111 -8.58 -0.81 20.44
C THR A 111 -8.40 0.62 19.91
N GLY A 112 -9.50 1.34 19.69
CA GLY A 112 -9.51 2.80 19.51
C GLY A 112 -9.99 3.30 18.14
N SER A 113 -11.30 3.28 17.90
CA SER A 113 -11.95 3.73 16.65
C SER A 113 -11.61 5.16 16.21
N HIS A 114 -11.21 6.06 17.11
CA HIS A 114 -10.90 7.45 16.78
C HIS A 114 -9.44 7.70 16.37
N ARG A 115 -8.48 6.87 16.82
CA ARG A 115 -7.06 6.97 16.41
C ARG A 115 -6.79 6.19 15.12
N ALA A 116 -7.63 5.21 14.80
CA ALA A 116 -7.53 4.42 13.57
C ALA A 116 -7.75 5.29 12.32
N ASP A 117 -8.77 6.16 12.31
CA ASP A 117 -9.09 7.01 11.16
C ASP A 117 -8.00 8.05 10.83
N GLU A 118 -7.37 8.67 11.84
CA GLU A 118 -6.27 9.62 11.63
C GLU A 118 -4.98 8.94 11.16
N MET A 119 -4.73 7.71 11.64
CA MET A 119 -3.61 6.87 11.22
C MET A 119 -3.86 6.28 9.81
N GLU A 120 -5.11 6.01 9.45
CA GLU A 120 -5.52 5.53 8.12
C GLU A 120 -5.43 6.61 7.04
N GLN A 121 -5.57 7.89 7.38
CA GLN A 121 -5.31 9.03 6.47
C GLN A 121 -3.82 9.23 6.12
N CYS A 122 -2.92 8.56 6.83
CA CYS A 122 -1.48 8.80 6.78
C CYS A 122 -0.71 7.64 6.13
N LEU A 123 -1.22 6.98 5.09
CA LEU A 123 -0.55 5.79 4.55
C LEU A 123 0.67 6.12 3.68
N THR A 124 0.59 7.16 2.87
CA THR A 124 1.71 7.52 1.98
C THR A 124 2.74 8.34 2.72
N VAL A 125 4.02 8.18 2.35
CA VAL A 125 5.12 9.01 2.86
C VAL A 125 4.86 10.50 2.57
N CYS A 126 4.27 10.84 1.42
CA CYS A 126 3.88 12.21 1.07
C CYS A 126 2.88 12.81 2.06
N ASN A 127 1.86 12.05 2.47
CA ASN A 127 0.88 12.51 3.46
C ASN A 127 1.52 12.62 4.85
N ALA A 128 2.38 11.67 5.22
CA ALA A 128 3.11 11.74 6.49
C ALA A 128 4.01 12.98 6.55
N ILE A 129 4.75 13.28 5.49
CA ILE A 129 5.58 14.50 5.39
C ILE A 129 4.71 15.74 5.50
N LYS A 130 3.59 15.81 4.76
CA LYS A 130 2.69 16.96 4.83
C LYS A 130 2.15 17.18 6.24
N LYS A 131 1.69 16.11 6.92
CA LYS A 131 1.24 16.23 8.31
C LYS A 131 2.37 16.68 9.23
N PHE A 132 3.59 16.15 9.06
CA PHE A 132 4.75 16.61 9.81
C PHE A 132 5.03 18.10 9.58
N GLU A 133 5.02 18.57 8.32
CA GLU A 133 5.16 19.99 7.96
C GLU A 133 4.09 20.85 8.66
N ASP A 134 2.82 20.44 8.62
CA ASP A 134 1.72 21.13 9.31
C ASP A 134 1.95 21.20 10.84
N HIS A 135 2.49 20.14 11.44
CA HIS A 135 2.81 20.13 12.87
C HIS A 135 4.00 21.05 13.20
N VAL A 136 5.02 21.08 12.34
CA VAL A 136 6.17 22.00 12.47
C VAL A 136 5.68 23.45 12.37
N GLU A 137 4.80 23.77 11.43
CA GLU A 137 4.20 25.11 11.29
C GLU A 137 3.43 25.55 12.55
N MET A 138 2.62 24.65 13.11
CA MET A 138 1.82 24.88 14.31
C MET A 138 2.68 25.07 15.59
N THR A 139 3.98 24.80 15.52
CA THR A 139 4.97 25.16 16.55
C THR A 139 4.95 26.64 16.89
N ARG A 140 4.68 27.52 15.91
CA ARG A 140 4.57 28.98 16.12
C ARG A 140 3.48 29.36 17.13
N MET A 141 2.41 28.58 17.18
CA MET A 141 1.25 28.84 18.04
C MET A 141 1.33 28.06 19.35
N THR A 142 1.83 26.82 19.30
CA THR A 142 1.84 25.90 20.43
C THR A 142 3.05 26.07 21.35
N MET A 143 4.07 26.81 20.89
CA MET A 143 5.35 27.03 21.59
C MET A 143 6.00 25.73 22.08
N LEU A 144 5.78 24.63 21.35
CA LEU A 144 6.24 23.29 21.72
C LEU A 144 5.90 22.91 23.16
N SER A 145 4.63 23.04 23.56
CA SER A 145 4.18 22.49 24.85
C SER A 145 4.60 21.02 25.04
N PRO A 146 4.78 20.52 26.28
CA PRO A 146 5.30 19.17 26.52
C PRO A 146 4.56 18.05 25.76
N ALA A 147 3.22 18.12 25.69
CA ALA A 147 2.42 17.15 24.94
C ALA A 147 2.65 17.25 23.42
N TYR A 148 2.85 18.47 22.91
CA TYR A 148 3.03 18.73 21.49
C TYR A 148 4.39 18.26 20.96
N ARG A 149 5.44 18.29 21.81
CA ARG A 149 6.76 17.71 21.49
C ARG A 149 6.67 16.24 21.11
N GLY A 150 5.93 15.45 21.91
CA GLY A 150 5.74 14.02 21.65
C GLY A 150 4.98 13.75 20.35
N LEU A 151 3.97 14.56 20.03
CA LEU A 151 3.25 14.47 18.76
C LEU A 151 4.17 14.74 17.57
N LEU A 152 5.01 15.79 17.65
CA LEU A 152 5.93 16.17 16.60
C LEU A 152 7.01 15.10 16.37
N THR A 153 7.56 14.52 17.45
CA THR A 153 8.51 13.39 17.36
C THR A 153 7.86 12.17 16.72
N SER A 154 6.64 11.81 17.13
CA SER A 154 5.91 10.68 16.55
C SER A 154 5.58 10.90 15.06
N ALA A 155 5.27 12.13 14.67
CA ALA A 155 5.08 12.48 13.26
C ALA A 155 6.36 12.32 12.44
N LEU A 156 7.53 12.66 12.99
CA LEU A 156 8.81 12.41 12.33
C LEU A 156 9.11 10.91 12.20
N GLU A 157 8.91 10.13 13.27
CA GLU A 157 9.12 8.68 13.26
C GLU A 157 8.27 8.02 12.16
N SER A 158 7.01 8.45 12.04
CA SER A 158 6.08 8.03 10.99
C SER A 158 6.59 8.33 9.56
N VAL A 159 7.27 9.46 9.35
CA VAL A 159 7.92 9.82 8.07
C VAL A 159 9.11 8.90 7.79
N ILE A 160 9.96 8.67 8.79
CA ILE A 160 11.16 7.83 8.64
C ILE A 160 10.77 6.38 8.35
N GLU A 161 9.81 5.83 9.10
CA GLU A 161 9.28 4.48 8.90
C GLU A 161 8.78 4.29 7.47
N ARG A 162 7.95 5.20 6.95
CA ARG A 162 7.43 5.13 5.57
C ARG A 162 8.47 5.37 4.49
N SER A 163 9.58 6.02 4.83
CA SER A 163 10.70 6.17 3.90
C SER A 163 11.47 4.86 3.71
N GLN A 164 11.26 3.87 4.60
CA GLN A 164 11.89 2.55 4.50
C GLN A 164 11.40 1.76 3.30
N ASP A 165 10.17 1.99 2.83
CA ASP A 165 9.65 1.39 1.59
C ASP A 165 10.62 1.65 0.40
N PHE A 166 11.26 2.83 0.39
CA PHE A 166 12.28 3.15 -0.60
C PHE A 166 13.64 2.54 -0.27
N THR A 167 14.09 2.57 0.98
CA THR A 167 15.43 2.06 1.32
C THR A 167 15.53 0.54 1.23
N ASP A 168 14.43 -0.17 1.47
CA ASP A 168 14.39 -1.63 1.49
C ASP A 168 14.05 -2.22 0.12
N SER A 169 13.53 -1.40 -0.79
CA SER A 169 13.25 -1.80 -2.17
C SER A 169 14.51 -2.25 -2.90
N ALA A 170 14.42 -3.41 -3.56
CA ALA A 170 15.47 -3.94 -4.43
C ALA A 170 15.73 -3.06 -5.66
N TYR A 171 14.79 -2.17 -5.99
CA TYR A 171 14.82 -1.32 -7.18
C TYR A 171 15.36 0.09 -6.89
N THR A 172 15.68 0.40 -5.62
CA THR A 172 16.35 1.66 -5.27
C THR A 172 17.85 1.54 -5.46
N SER A 173 18.45 2.46 -6.22
CA SER A 173 19.90 2.49 -6.41
C SER A 173 20.63 2.74 -5.08
N HIS A 174 21.90 2.32 -5.00
CA HIS A 174 22.72 2.59 -3.81
C HIS A 174 22.82 4.10 -3.51
N GLU A 175 23.00 4.91 -4.55
CA GLU A 175 23.12 6.36 -4.44
C GLU A 175 21.83 7.02 -3.91
N HIS A 176 20.66 6.60 -4.42
CA HIS A 176 19.38 7.12 -3.91
C HIS A 176 19.13 6.67 -2.47
N ARG A 177 19.43 5.40 -2.14
CA ARG A 177 19.28 4.86 -0.79
C ARG A 177 20.14 5.62 0.22
N GLU A 178 21.41 5.84 -0.09
CA GLU A 178 22.32 6.61 0.76
C GLU A 178 21.82 8.05 0.96
N ARG A 179 21.40 8.72 -0.11
CA ARG A 179 20.83 10.08 -0.03
C ARG A 179 19.58 10.14 0.84
N ILE A 180 18.66 9.19 0.70
CA ILE A 180 17.43 9.14 1.52
C ILE A 180 17.79 8.99 3.00
N ILE A 181 18.73 8.10 3.34
CA ILE A 181 19.18 7.90 4.73
C ILE A 181 19.79 9.19 5.30
N LEU A 182 20.69 9.83 4.55
CA LEU A 182 21.30 11.10 4.96
C LEU A 182 20.27 12.20 5.18
N LEU A 183 19.26 12.31 4.31
CA LEU A 183 18.19 13.29 4.46
C LEU A 183 17.27 12.98 5.64
N CYS A 184 16.99 11.70 5.92
CA CYS A 184 16.27 11.30 7.13
C CYS A 184 17.03 11.71 8.39
N ASP A 185 18.35 11.48 8.44
CA ASP A 185 19.18 11.87 9.58
C ASP A 185 19.29 13.38 9.73
N ARG A 186 19.43 14.11 8.62
CA ARG A 186 19.38 15.58 8.63
C ARG A 186 18.04 16.08 9.20
N LEU A 187 16.91 15.51 8.77
CA LEU A 187 15.60 15.89 9.27
C LEU A 187 15.45 15.64 10.78
N LYS A 188 15.99 14.52 11.29
CA LYS A 188 16.08 14.27 12.75
C LYS A 188 16.90 15.35 13.45
N MET A 189 18.05 15.71 12.91
CA MET A 189 18.91 16.73 13.50
C MET A 189 18.22 18.10 13.57
N GLU A 190 17.57 18.54 12.49
CA GLU A 190 16.82 19.81 12.48
C GLU A 190 15.66 19.79 13.47
N LEU A 191 14.93 18.68 13.59
CA LEU A 191 13.88 18.57 14.61
C LEU A 191 14.46 18.66 16.03
N HIS A 192 15.56 17.97 16.33
CA HIS A 192 16.19 18.05 17.64
C HIS A 192 16.69 19.47 17.96
N GLN A 193 17.19 20.19 16.95
CA GLN A 193 17.54 21.60 17.05
C GLN A 193 16.31 22.45 17.41
N LEU A 194 15.20 22.28 16.70
CA LEU A 194 13.94 22.98 16.98
C LEU A 194 13.42 22.69 18.40
N LEU A 195 13.43 21.43 18.83
CA LEU A 195 13.03 21.04 20.17
C LEU A 195 13.92 21.68 21.25
N ARG A 196 15.23 21.76 21.01
CA ARG A 196 16.17 22.42 21.92
C ARG A 196 15.87 23.91 22.08
N VAL A 197 15.65 24.61 20.97
CA VAL A 197 15.29 26.04 20.99
C VAL A 197 13.96 26.26 21.73
N GLY A 198 12.96 25.41 21.46
CA GLY A 198 11.68 25.46 22.19
C GLY A 198 11.82 25.27 23.70
N LEU A 199 12.68 24.34 24.14
CA LEU A 199 12.97 24.14 25.57
C LEU A 199 13.66 25.35 26.20
N GLN A 200 14.60 25.98 25.50
CA GLN A 200 15.27 27.19 25.98
C GLN A 200 14.29 28.35 26.15
N LEU A 201 13.36 28.52 25.22
CA LEU A 201 12.33 29.56 25.31
C LEU A 201 11.34 29.30 26.46
N GLU A 202 10.95 28.04 26.70
CA GLU A 202 10.11 27.67 27.84
C GLU A 202 10.79 28.04 29.17
N GLN A 203 12.10 27.79 29.31
CA GLN A 203 12.86 28.12 30.53
C GLN A 203 12.91 29.62 30.83
N ILE A 204 12.93 30.45 29.78
CA ILE A 204 12.97 31.92 29.90
C ILE A 204 11.54 32.51 30.02
N GLY A 205 10.50 31.68 29.88
CA GLY A 205 9.10 32.11 29.92
C GLY A 205 8.67 32.91 28.70
N GLN A 206 9.32 32.70 27.55
CA GLN A 206 8.93 33.31 26.28
C GLN A 206 7.59 32.74 25.79
N ILE A 207 6.68 33.64 25.40
CA ILE A 207 5.29 33.29 25.01
C ILE A 207 5.10 33.36 23.49
N SER A 208 6.08 33.90 22.76
CA SER A 208 6.06 34.05 21.30
C SER A 208 7.36 33.53 20.67
N PRO A 209 7.34 33.06 19.41
CA PRO A 209 8.55 32.61 18.73
C PRO A 209 9.51 33.78 18.52
N ASN A 210 10.79 33.57 18.81
CA ASN A 210 11.86 34.50 18.50
C ASN A 210 12.51 34.17 17.13
N GLU A 211 13.49 34.98 16.71
CA GLU A 211 14.19 34.77 15.43
C GLU A 211 14.90 33.41 15.34
N GLU A 212 15.46 32.92 16.44
CA GLU A 212 16.12 31.61 16.49
C GLU A 212 15.13 30.46 16.27
N MET A 213 13.95 30.54 16.89
CA MET A 213 12.88 29.56 16.71
C MET A 213 12.31 29.62 15.30
N GLU A 214 12.09 30.81 14.75
CA GLU A 214 11.66 30.97 13.35
C GLU A 214 12.67 30.38 12.36
N SER A 215 13.96 30.57 12.61
CA SER A 215 15.04 29.95 11.82
C SER A 215 15.00 28.41 11.94
N ALA A 216 14.85 27.88 13.15
CA ALA A 216 14.80 26.43 13.37
C ALA A 216 13.56 25.77 12.72
N ILE A 217 12.42 26.46 12.75
CA ILE A 217 11.20 26.04 12.03
C ILE A 217 11.47 26.03 10.53
N HIS A 218 12.07 27.09 9.98
CA HIS A 218 12.38 27.17 8.55
C HIS A 218 13.33 26.06 8.07
N GLU A 219 14.41 25.79 8.80
CA GLU A 219 15.37 24.73 8.43
C GLU A 219 14.76 23.33 8.56
N THR A 220 13.92 23.09 9.58
CA THR A 220 13.17 21.81 9.70
C THR A 220 12.24 21.59 8.50
N LEU A 221 11.49 22.62 8.08
CA LEU A 221 10.63 22.55 6.90
C LEU A 221 11.43 22.43 5.59
N ARG A 222 12.61 23.03 5.51
CA ARG A 222 13.51 22.83 4.36
C ARG A 222 13.98 21.38 4.29
N ALA A 223 14.45 20.81 5.40
CA ALA A 223 14.89 19.42 5.44
C ALA A 223 13.76 18.43 5.07
N ALA A 224 12.53 18.68 5.50
CA ALA A 224 11.37 17.87 5.13
C ALA A 224 11.08 17.92 3.62
N ARG A 225 11.18 19.11 3.02
CA ARG A 225 11.02 19.30 1.56
C ARG A 225 12.14 18.64 0.76
N ASP A 226 13.38 18.71 1.23
CA ASP A 226 14.51 18.06 0.58
C ASP A 226 14.32 16.52 0.56
N LEU A 227 13.90 15.93 1.69
CA LEU A 227 13.56 14.50 1.76
C LEU A 227 12.42 14.14 0.81
N LYS A 228 11.34 14.94 0.80
CA LYS A 228 10.20 14.75 -0.11
C LYS A 228 10.62 14.75 -1.57
N LEU A 229 11.46 15.70 -1.96
CA LEU A 229 11.95 15.81 -3.33
C LEU A 229 12.79 14.58 -3.71
N GLN A 230 13.70 14.15 -2.82
CA GLN A 230 14.52 12.96 -3.06
C GLN A 230 13.66 11.69 -3.24
N LEU A 231 12.62 11.51 -2.42
CA LEU A 231 11.69 10.38 -2.54
C LEU A 231 10.92 10.43 -3.87
N GLN A 232 10.45 11.61 -4.28
CA GLN A 232 9.76 11.80 -5.57
C GLN A 232 10.68 11.51 -6.76
N THR A 233 11.90 12.02 -6.74
CA THR A 233 12.91 11.75 -7.78
C THR A 233 13.19 10.25 -7.87
N THR A 234 13.38 9.59 -6.72
CA THR A 234 13.64 8.14 -6.68
C THR A 234 12.48 7.34 -7.28
N ALA A 235 11.23 7.70 -6.95
CA ALA A 235 10.04 7.04 -7.53
C ALA A 235 9.94 7.23 -9.05
N LEU A 236 10.21 8.45 -9.54
CA LEU A 236 10.15 8.76 -10.97
C LEU A 236 11.22 8.02 -11.76
N GLU A 237 12.44 7.94 -11.23
CA GLU A 237 13.53 7.20 -11.88
C GLU A 237 13.24 5.69 -11.90
N GLN A 238 12.70 5.12 -10.82
CA GLN A 238 12.25 3.72 -10.82
C GLN A 238 11.18 3.45 -11.87
N ALA A 239 10.20 4.36 -12.00
CA ALA A 239 9.16 4.25 -13.03
C ALA A 239 9.75 4.36 -14.45
N GLU A 240 10.72 5.27 -14.66
CA GLU A 240 11.40 5.43 -15.94
C GLU A 240 12.19 4.16 -16.32
N GLU A 241 12.99 3.63 -15.40
CA GLU A 241 13.76 2.40 -15.60
C GLU A 241 12.83 1.22 -15.90
N LEU A 242 11.75 1.04 -15.14
CA LEU A 242 10.77 0.00 -15.39
C LEU A 242 10.20 0.08 -16.82
N LEU A 243 9.86 1.29 -17.28
CA LEU A 243 9.30 1.49 -18.62
C LEU A 243 10.30 1.18 -19.75
N LYS A 244 11.60 1.38 -19.52
CA LYS A 244 12.66 1.01 -20.49
C LYS A 244 12.74 -0.51 -20.73
N TYR A 245 12.57 -1.30 -19.67
CA TYR A 245 12.71 -2.76 -19.74
C TYR A 245 11.38 -3.49 -19.98
N MET A 246 10.24 -2.81 -19.83
CA MET A 246 8.93 -3.37 -20.17
C MET A 246 8.66 -3.37 -21.67
N ASP A 247 9.33 -4.24 -22.42
CA ASP A 247 8.82 -4.63 -23.74
C ASP A 247 7.68 -5.66 -23.57
N LYS A 248 6.48 -5.13 -23.28
CA LYS A 248 5.26 -5.91 -23.02
C LYS A 248 4.92 -6.85 -24.18
N SER A 249 5.32 -6.51 -25.40
CA SER A 249 4.99 -7.30 -26.59
C SER A 249 5.90 -8.52 -26.70
N THR A 250 7.21 -8.39 -26.46
CA THR A 250 8.13 -9.53 -26.68
C THR A 250 7.94 -10.65 -25.67
N LEU A 251 7.76 -10.37 -24.37
CA LEU A 251 7.65 -11.45 -23.38
C LEU A 251 6.36 -12.27 -23.57
N LEU A 252 5.22 -11.60 -23.75
CA LEU A 252 3.93 -12.25 -24.01
C LEU A 252 3.94 -13.02 -25.33
N ASN A 253 4.57 -12.48 -26.38
CA ASN A 253 4.70 -13.18 -27.66
C ASN A 253 5.59 -14.41 -27.55
N ARG A 254 6.69 -14.33 -26.78
CA ARG A 254 7.57 -15.48 -26.51
C ARG A 254 6.84 -16.56 -25.71
N LEU A 255 6.09 -16.18 -24.67
CA LEU A 255 5.27 -17.09 -23.86
C LEU A 255 4.25 -17.82 -24.74
N LYS A 256 3.54 -17.07 -25.60
CA LYS A 256 2.59 -17.61 -26.56
C LYS A 256 3.26 -18.57 -27.55
N HIS A 257 4.43 -18.20 -28.10
CA HIS A 257 5.15 -19.06 -29.05
C HIS A 257 5.62 -20.36 -28.41
N ALA A 258 6.20 -20.31 -27.22
CA ALA A 258 6.61 -21.50 -26.46
C ALA A 258 5.40 -22.40 -26.17
N SER A 259 4.26 -21.81 -25.81
CA SER A 259 3.00 -22.54 -25.59
C SER A 259 2.50 -23.26 -26.85
N ILE A 260 2.53 -22.59 -28.00
CA ILE A 260 2.05 -23.16 -29.28
C ILE A 260 2.99 -24.28 -29.78
N THR A 261 4.29 -24.14 -29.54
CA THR A 261 5.30 -25.12 -29.98
C THR A 261 5.44 -26.31 -29.04
N GLY A 262 4.80 -26.29 -27.86
CA GLY A 262 4.88 -27.36 -26.86
C GLY A 262 6.23 -27.45 -26.14
N ASP A 263 7.02 -26.38 -26.18
CA ASP A 263 8.34 -26.30 -25.53
C ASP A 263 8.15 -26.01 -24.03
N HIS A 264 7.83 -27.04 -23.25
CA HIS A 264 7.52 -26.94 -21.83
C HIS A 264 8.66 -26.33 -20.98
N PRO A 265 9.94 -26.76 -21.10
CA PRO A 265 11.03 -26.18 -20.32
C PRO A 265 11.19 -24.68 -20.57
N ARG A 266 11.08 -24.26 -21.83
CA ARG A 266 11.17 -22.84 -22.20
C ARG A 266 9.95 -22.05 -21.74
N LEU A 267 8.77 -22.66 -21.74
CA LEU A 267 7.55 -22.05 -21.23
C LEU A 267 7.67 -21.74 -19.74
N GLU A 268 8.19 -22.68 -18.95
CA GLU A 268 8.46 -22.50 -17.52
C GLU A 268 9.44 -21.35 -17.28
N GLU A 269 10.57 -21.33 -17.98
CA GLU A 269 11.56 -20.25 -17.89
C GLU A 269 10.97 -18.87 -18.21
N ILE A 270 10.14 -18.77 -19.25
CA ILE A 270 9.50 -17.50 -19.63
C ILE A 270 8.43 -17.10 -18.60
N SER A 271 7.72 -18.07 -18.02
CA SER A 271 6.71 -17.84 -16.98
C SER A 271 7.32 -17.28 -15.69
N GLU A 272 8.46 -17.80 -15.27
CA GLU A 272 9.20 -17.28 -14.10
C GLU A 272 9.59 -15.81 -14.33
N ARG A 273 10.20 -15.50 -15.47
CA ARG A 273 10.55 -14.12 -15.84
C ARG A 273 9.33 -13.20 -15.92
N PHE A 274 8.18 -13.71 -16.38
CA PHE A 274 6.94 -12.93 -16.40
C PHE A 274 6.44 -12.63 -14.99
N SER A 275 6.55 -13.59 -14.06
CA SER A 275 6.23 -13.36 -12.65
C SER A 275 7.14 -12.30 -12.04
N GLU A 276 8.45 -12.40 -12.25
CA GLU A 276 9.42 -11.41 -11.77
C GLU A 276 9.14 -10.00 -12.29
N GLN A 277 8.80 -9.87 -13.58
CA GLN A 277 8.41 -8.58 -14.17
C GLN A 277 7.09 -8.05 -13.60
N SER A 278 6.12 -8.93 -13.33
CA SER A 278 4.87 -8.56 -12.67
C SER A 278 5.12 -8.07 -11.24
N ASP A 279 5.98 -8.74 -10.49
CA ASP A 279 6.32 -8.38 -9.11
C ASP A 279 7.06 -7.03 -9.09
N HIS A 280 8.01 -6.82 -10.01
CA HIS A 280 8.68 -5.53 -10.20
C HIS A 280 7.70 -4.40 -10.51
N LEU A 281 6.77 -4.62 -11.45
CA LEU A 281 5.74 -3.62 -11.79
C LEU A 281 4.85 -3.31 -10.59
N GLN A 282 4.46 -4.32 -9.82
CA GLN A 282 3.64 -4.11 -8.62
C GLN A 282 4.40 -3.33 -7.56
N GLU A 283 5.69 -3.61 -7.36
CA GLU A 283 6.50 -2.91 -6.36
C GLU A 283 6.66 -1.42 -6.71
N VAL A 284 6.98 -1.09 -7.95
CA VAL A 284 7.15 0.31 -8.39
C VAL A 284 5.83 1.10 -8.39
N CYS A 285 4.69 0.42 -8.50
CA CYS A 285 3.36 1.06 -8.44
C CYS A 285 2.83 1.30 -7.03
N LYS A 286 3.40 0.67 -5.99
CA LYS A 286 3.01 0.90 -4.58
C LYS A 286 3.52 2.25 -4.10
#